data_AF-A0A0S7ZSM4-F1
#
_entry.id   AF-A0A0S7ZSM4-F1
#
_cell.length_a   1.000
_cell.length_b   1.000
_cell.length_c   1.000
_cell.angle_alpha   90.00
_cell.angle_beta   90.00
_cell.angle_gamma   90.00
#
_symmetry.space_group_name_H-M   'P 1'
#
loop_
_entity.id
_entity.type
_entity.pdbx_description
1 polymer ?
#
loop_
_entity_poly.entity_id
_entity_poly.type
_entity_poly.pdbx_seq_one_letter_code
_entity_poly.pdbx_strand_id
1 'polypeptide(L)' 'QQYYVFPVDEVGGVDRIDDTHLDAAPATLSQAQAEFVKGLVKIDNLAVAYLNAAQIFNAFEEAIGV' A
#
# COMPACT_ATOMS: atom_id res chain seq x y z
N GLN A 1 -0.41 -16.72 14.51
CA GLN A 1 -0.69 -15.45 13.80
C GLN A 1 0.23 -14.41 14.39
N GLN A 2 1.14 -13.86 13.59
CA GLN A 2 1.96 -12.71 13.99
C GLN A 2 1.16 -11.44 13.73
N TYR A 3 1.29 -10.45 14.61
CA TYR A 3 0.64 -9.15 14.48
C TYR A 3 1.73 -8.09 14.33
N TYR A 4 1.57 -7.24 13.33
CA TYR A 4 2.48 -6.14 13.04
C TYR A 4 1.73 -4.82 13.21
N VAL A 5 2.46 -3.79 13.65
CA VAL A 5 1.95 -2.44 13.81
C VAL A 5 2.78 -1.52 12.93
N PHE A 6 2.13 -0.81 12.00
CA PHE A 6 2.78 0.25 11.22
C PHE A 6 2.44 1.60 11.83
N PRO A 7 3.45 2.39 12.22
CA PRO A 7 3.21 3.76 12.65
C PRO A 7 2.73 4.59 11.45
N VAL A 8 1.74 5.45 11.70
CA VAL A 8 1.22 6.42 10.74
C VAL A 8 1.04 7.75 11.46
N ASP A 9 1.11 8.85 10.71
CA ASP A 9 0.86 10.19 11.28
C ASP A 9 -0.64 10.37 11.61
N GLU A 10 -1.53 9.87 10.75
CA GLU A 10 -2.98 10.02 10.89
C GLU A 10 -3.75 8.87 10.21
N VAL A 11 -4.95 8.56 10.73
CA VAL A 11 -5.94 7.68 10.08
C VAL A 11 -7.05 8.56 9.50
N GLY A 12 -7.09 8.68 8.18
CA GLY A 12 -8.05 9.56 7.50
C GLY A 12 -9.49 9.03 7.45
N GLY A 13 -9.69 7.72 7.46
CA GLY A 13 -11.04 7.14 7.35
C GLY A 13 -11.05 5.66 6.99
N VAL A 14 -12.25 5.16 6.66
CA VAL A 14 -12.46 3.79 6.16
C VAL A 14 -13.30 3.87 4.90
N ASP A 15 -12.69 3.49 3.79
CA ASP A 15 -13.31 3.49 2.46
C ASP A 15 -13.45 2.07 1.92
N ARG A 16 -14.49 1.87 1.11
CA ARG A 16 -14.69 0.59 0.40
C ARG A 16 -14.18 0.74 -1.02
N ILE A 17 -13.17 -0.05 -1.38
CA ILE A 17 -12.50 -0.01 -2.67
C ILE A 17 -12.74 -1.34 -3.41
N ASP A 18 -12.89 -1.25 -4.72
CA ASP A 18 -12.86 -2.40 -5.63
C ASP A 18 -11.53 -2.37 -6.40
N ASP A 19 -10.73 -3.42 -6.28
CA ASP A 19 -9.41 -3.56 -6.92
C ASP A 19 -9.48 -3.41 -8.45
N THR A 20 -10.65 -3.55 -9.08
CA THR A 20 -10.83 -3.39 -10.54
C THR A 20 -10.81 -1.92 -11.02
N HIS A 21 -10.95 -0.95 -10.12
CA HIS A 21 -11.03 0.48 -10.44
C HIS A 21 -9.78 1.26 -10.00
N LEU A 22 -8.66 0.56 -9.82
CA LEU A 22 -7.40 1.19 -9.46
C LEU A 22 -6.74 1.83 -10.68
N ASP A 23 -6.35 3.08 -10.54
CA ASP A 23 -5.49 3.75 -11.50
C ASP A 23 -4.06 3.20 -11.40
N ALA A 24 -3.32 3.25 -12.51
CA ALA A 24 -1.94 2.83 -12.53
C ALA A 24 -1.08 3.67 -11.57
N ALA A 25 -0.14 3.02 -10.89
CA ALA A 25 0.84 3.71 -10.07
C ALA A 25 1.68 4.68 -10.93
N PRO A 26 2.09 5.86 -10.41
CA PRO A 26 2.86 6.83 -11.18
C PRO A 26 4.19 6.26 -11.68
N ALA A 27 4.55 6.55 -12.94
CA ALA A 27 5.81 6.11 -13.53
C ALA A 27 7.06 6.69 -12.85
N THR A 28 6.89 7.68 -11.98
CA THR A 28 7.96 8.29 -11.18
C THR A 28 8.33 7.49 -9.94
N LEU A 29 7.54 6.47 -9.56
CA LEU A 29 7.92 5.54 -8.51
C LEU A 29 9.13 4.72 -8.96
N SER A 30 10.08 4.50 -8.05
CA SER A 30 11.16 3.54 -8.34
C SER A 30 10.58 2.12 -8.46
N GLN A 31 11.25 1.26 -9.23
CA GLN A 31 10.77 -0.13 -9.43
C GLN A 31 10.53 -0.87 -8.10
N ALA A 32 11.44 -0.71 -7.13
CA ALA A 32 11.30 -1.31 -5.80
C ALA A 32 10.08 -0.78 -5.02
N GLN A 33 9.68 0.48 -5.22
CA GLN A 33 8.49 1.05 -4.57
C GLN A 33 7.19 0.63 -5.28
N ALA A 34 7.25 0.39 -6.60
CA ALA A 34 6.11 -0.07 -7.38
C ALA A 34 5.63 -1.46 -6.95
N GLU A 35 6.53 -2.33 -6.45
CA GLU A 35 6.19 -3.66 -5.94
C GLU A 35 5.25 -3.61 -4.71
N PHE A 36 5.39 -2.56 -3.90
CA PHE A 36 4.57 -2.35 -2.70
C PHE A 36 3.26 -1.60 -2.95
N VAL A 37 3.01 -1.13 -4.18
CA VAL A 37 1.82 -0.34 -4.54
C VAL A 37 1.01 -1.11 -5.58
N LYS A 38 -0.22 -1.49 -5.24
CA LYS A 38 -1.16 -2.11 -6.19
C LYS A 38 -1.65 -1.12 -7.26
N GLY A 39 -1.83 0.14 -6.87
CA GLY A 39 -2.32 1.20 -7.74
C GLY A 39 -2.70 2.44 -6.93
N LEU A 40 -3.39 3.37 -7.58
CA LEU A 40 -3.95 4.55 -6.95
C LEU A 40 -5.47 4.47 -6.91
N VAL A 41 -6.05 5.02 -5.85
CA VAL A 41 -7.50 5.25 -5.72
C VAL A 41 -7.73 6.75 -5.50
N LYS A 42 -8.86 7.25 -6.00
CA LYS A 42 -9.27 8.63 -5.75
C LYS A 42 -10.28 8.68 -4.60
N ILE A 43 -9.90 9.29 -3.48
CA ILE A 43 -10.75 9.49 -2.29
C ILE A 43 -10.80 10.99 -2.01
N ASP A 44 -11.99 11.59 -1.91
CA ASP A 44 -12.17 13.02 -1.63
C ASP A 44 -11.28 13.96 -2.48
N ASN A 45 -11.16 13.62 -3.77
CA ASN A 45 -10.35 14.33 -4.75
C ASN A 45 -8.82 14.26 -4.52
N LEU A 46 -8.37 13.40 -3.61
CA LEU A 46 -6.97 13.06 -3.37
C LEU A 46 -6.62 11.73 -4.04
N ALA A 47 -5.40 11.64 -4.57
CA ALA A 47 -4.84 10.36 -5.03
C ALA A 47 -4.20 9.66 -3.84
N VAL A 48 -4.72 8.50 -3.47
CA VAL A 48 -4.26 7.69 -2.34
C VAL A 48 -3.64 6.41 -2.88
N ALA A 49 -2.44 6.07 -2.42
CA ALA A 49 -1.78 4.83 -2.81
C ALA A 49 -2.44 3.63 -2.12
N TYR A 50 -2.81 2.63 -2.91
CA TYR A 50 -3.33 1.37 -2.38
C TYR A 50 -2.18 0.36 -2.29
N LEU A 51 -1.85 -0.03 -1.06
CA LEU A 51 -0.65 -0.80 -0.76
C LEU A 51 -0.85 -2.32 -0.93
N ASN A 52 0.19 -3.01 -1.36
CA ASN A 52 0.24 -4.47 -1.41
C ASN A 52 0.70 -5.02 -0.06
N ALA A 53 -0.24 -5.16 0.88
CA ALA A 53 0.05 -5.61 2.24
C ALA A 53 0.85 -6.93 2.28
N ALA A 54 0.51 -7.91 1.42
CA ALA A 54 1.20 -9.20 1.40
C ALA A 54 2.69 -9.05 1.05
N GLN A 55 3.04 -8.24 0.04
CA GLN A 55 4.44 -8.02 -0.31
C GLN A 55 5.18 -7.21 0.76
N ILE A 56 4.52 -6.22 1.38
CA ILE A 56 5.09 -5.45 2.48
C ILE A 56 5.44 -6.38 3.65
N PHE A 57 4.53 -7.28 4.03
CA PHE A 57 4.77 -8.23 5.12
C PHE A 57 5.88 -9.22 4.79
N ASN A 58 5.88 -9.80 3.59
CA ASN A 58 6.95 -10.72 3.18
C ASN A 58 8.32 -10.04 3.22
N ALA A 59 8.44 -8.84 2.63
CA ALA A 59 9.69 -8.09 2.63
C ALA A 59 10.13 -7.70 4.05
N PHE A 60 9.17 -7.39 4.93
CA PHE A 60 9.46 -7.12 6.33
C PHE A 60 9.97 -8.36 7.07
N GLU A 61 9.30 -9.51 6.91
CA GLU A 61 9.69 -10.80 7.48
C GLU A 61 11.09 -11.21 7.04
N GLU A 62 11.39 -11.09 5.74
CA GLU A 62 12.73 -11.33 5.19
C GLU A 62 13.77 -10.39 5.81
N ALA A 63 13.45 -9.11 6.00
CA ALA A 63 14.36 -8.12 6.58
C ALA A 63 14.65 -8.37 8.06
N ILE A 64 13.70 -8.93 8.81
CA ILE A 64 13.88 -9.27 10.24
C ILE A 64 14.33 -10.73 10.46
N GLY A 65 14.43 -11.53 9.40
CA GLY A 65 14.94 -12.90 9.43
C GLY A 65 13.95 -13.92 9.99
N VAL A 66 12.65 -13.73 9.75
CA VAL A 66 11.55 -14.65 10.14
C VAL A 66 11.17 -15.56 8.98
#